data_AF-A0A8B6EIU5-F1
#
_entry.id   AF-A0A8B6EIU5-F1
#
_cell.length_a   1.000
_cell.length_b   1.000
_cell.length_c   1.000
_cell.angle_alpha   90.00
_cell.angle_beta   90.00
_cell.angle_gamma   90.00
#
_symmetry.space_group_name_H-M   'P 1'
#
loop_
_entity.id
_entity.type
_entity.pdbx_description
1 polymer ?
#
loop_
_entity_poly.entity_id
_entity_poly.type
_entity_poly.pdbx_seq_one_letter_code
_entity_poly.pdbx_strand_id
1 'polypeptide(L)'
;MGDFNAHNPLWGSKTHNAKGKIIEDFVSQEGLCIFNDGSYTYLHPGNGSYSSIDITICDPSLLLDYSWRVHDDLCGSDHFPIRVPRWKLDKADWSLFENLCRTELQSKMFETVQDPILTFNTVLTSIADRTIPKTSANPKHPSKPWFDDACDQAIGDRKKSERRFQSTTNDGKLE
;
A
#
# COMPACT_ATOMS: atom_id res chain seq x y z
N MET A 1 11.32 -4.54 -5.84
CA MET A 1 10.39 -3.43 -6.12
C MET A 1 10.99 -2.57 -7.21
N GLY A 2 10.20 -2.13 -8.17
CA GLY A 2 10.65 -1.17 -9.18
C GLY A 2 9.56 -0.84 -10.18
N ASP A 3 9.85 0.10 -11.07
CA ASP A 3 9.01 0.43 -12.22
C ASP A 3 9.28 -0.55 -13.37
N PHE A 4 8.26 -1.29 -13.77
CA PHE A 4 8.36 -2.27 -14.86
C PHE A 4 7.68 -1.81 -16.15
N ASN A 5 6.87 -0.74 -16.11
CA ASN A 5 6.01 -0.33 -17.22
C ASN A 5 5.23 -1.51 -17.85
N ALA A 6 4.77 -2.42 -16.99
CA ALA A 6 4.12 -3.66 -17.36
C ALA A 6 2.68 -3.67 -16.84
N HIS A 7 1.76 -4.14 -17.67
CA HIS A 7 0.33 -4.15 -17.36
C HIS A 7 -0.15 -5.57 -17.21
N ASN A 8 -0.68 -5.89 -16.02
CA ASN A 8 -1.37 -7.14 -15.73
C ASN A 8 -2.42 -6.91 -14.61
N PRO A 9 -3.61 -7.52 -14.70
CA PRO A 9 -4.59 -7.52 -13.62
C PRO A 9 -4.05 -8.00 -12.27
N LEU A 10 -3.05 -8.88 -12.25
CA LEU A 10 -2.41 -9.39 -11.03
C LEU A 10 -1.85 -8.31 -10.09
N TRP A 11 -1.55 -7.12 -10.60
CA TRP A 11 -1.09 -5.99 -9.79
C TRP A 11 -1.91 -4.71 -10.02
N GLY A 12 -3.13 -4.83 -10.54
CA GLY A 12 -4.09 -3.72 -10.61
C GLY A 12 -4.26 -3.06 -11.98
N SER A 13 -3.59 -3.52 -13.03
CA SER A 13 -3.83 -2.97 -14.38
C SER A 13 -5.14 -3.51 -14.96
N LYS A 14 -5.86 -2.67 -15.71
CA LYS A 14 -7.08 -3.09 -16.45
C LYS A 14 -6.78 -3.97 -17.66
N THR A 15 -5.54 -3.89 -18.15
CA THR A 15 -5.10 -4.57 -19.35
C THR A 15 -3.95 -5.51 -19.03
N HIS A 16 -3.72 -6.43 -19.96
CA HIS A 16 -2.62 -7.37 -19.93
C HIS A 16 -1.76 -7.12 -21.18
N ASN A 17 -0.46 -6.85 -21.00
CA ASN A 17 0.48 -6.63 -22.10
C ASN A 17 1.60 -7.68 -22.11
N ALA A 18 2.38 -7.72 -23.19
CA ALA A 18 3.45 -8.71 -23.35
C ALA A 18 4.47 -8.69 -22.21
N LYS A 19 4.84 -7.50 -21.70
CA LYS A 19 5.73 -7.38 -20.54
C LYS A 19 5.09 -7.93 -19.26
N GLY A 20 3.80 -7.67 -19.07
CA GLY A 20 3.02 -8.19 -17.96
C GLY A 20 2.91 -9.71 -17.99
N LYS A 21 2.82 -10.31 -19.18
CA LYS A 21 2.86 -11.77 -19.34
C LYS A 21 4.20 -12.36 -18.94
N ILE A 22 5.30 -11.76 -19.39
CA ILE A 22 6.66 -12.23 -19.05
C ILE A 22 6.88 -12.21 -17.52
N ILE A 23 6.45 -11.14 -16.85
CA ILE A 23 6.60 -11.02 -15.39
C ILE A 23 5.70 -12.01 -14.66
N GLU A 24 4.45 -12.18 -15.10
CA GLU A 24 3.53 -13.19 -14.55
C GLU A 24 4.12 -14.60 -14.66
N ASP A 25 4.64 -14.97 -15.83
CA ASP A 25 5.24 -16.28 -16.06
C ASP A 25 6.47 -16.48 -15.16
N PHE A 26 7.32 -15.45 -15.04
CA PHE A 26 8.47 -15.48 -14.13
C PHE A 26 8.05 -15.67 -12.66
N VAL A 27 7.08 -14.88 -12.19
CA VAL A 27 6.57 -14.99 -10.81
C VAL A 27 6.01 -16.38 -10.55
N SER A 28 5.24 -16.93 -11.50
CA SER A 28 4.66 -18.27 -11.36
C SER A 28 5.71 -19.37 -11.41
N GLN A 29 6.71 -19.27 -12.28
CA GLN A 29 7.76 -20.27 -12.44
C GLN A 29 8.65 -20.36 -11.21
N GLU A 30 9.01 -19.21 -10.64
CA GLU A 30 9.90 -19.12 -9.48
C GLU A 30 9.15 -19.22 -8.14
N GLY A 31 7.82 -19.38 -8.17
CA GLY A 31 7.01 -19.50 -6.95
C GLY A 31 7.02 -18.23 -6.08
N LEU A 32 7.12 -17.06 -6.70
CA LEU A 32 7.18 -15.76 -6.01
C LEU A 32 5.77 -15.21 -5.74
N CYS A 33 5.68 -14.23 -4.83
CA CYS A 33 4.44 -13.53 -4.51
C CYS A 33 4.50 -12.05 -4.92
N ILE A 34 3.34 -11.48 -5.21
CA ILE A 34 3.16 -10.06 -5.51
C ILE A 34 2.48 -9.39 -4.31
N PHE A 35 3.04 -8.29 -3.84
CA PHE A 35 2.49 -7.52 -2.72
C PHE A 35 1.42 -6.51 -3.13
N ASN A 36 1.40 -6.09 -4.40
CA ASN A 36 0.46 -5.07 -4.88
C ASN A 36 -1.00 -5.51 -4.65
N ASP A 37 -1.80 -4.63 -4.06
CA ASP A 37 -3.24 -4.85 -3.79
C ASP A 37 -4.16 -4.35 -4.93
N GLY A 38 -3.56 -3.87 -6.01
CA GLY A 38 -4.25 -3.28 -7.14
C GLY A 38 -4.37 -1.75 -7.11
N SER A 39 -3.91 -1.10 -6.05
CA SER A 39 -3.82 0.36 -5.97
C SER A 39 -2.97 0.94 -7.10
N TYR A 40 -3.31 2.14 -7.55
CA TYR A 40 -2.54 2.85 -8.57
C TYR A 40 -1.21 3.36 -8.01
N THR A 41 -0.14 3.21 -8.79
CA THR A 41 1.22 3.62 -8.40
C THR A 41 1.76 4.76 -9.25
N TYR A 42 1.06 5.15 -10.31
CA TYR A 42 1.44 6.22 -11.21
C TYR A 42 0.25 7.07 -11.64
N LEU A 43 0.44 8.40 -11.71
CA LEU A 43 -0.49 9.37 -12.31
C LEU A 43 0.18 10.02 -13.52
N HIS A 44 -0.39 9.80 -14.71
CA HIS A 44 0.12 10.40 -15.93
C HIS A 44 -0.20 11.92 -15.97
N PRO A 45 0.80 12.81 -15.96
CA PRO A 45 0.58 14.25 -15.81
C PRO A 45 -0.16 14.90 -17.00
N GLY A 46 0.02 14.36 -18.20
CA GLY A 46 -0.58 14.93 -19.42
C GLY A 46 -2.07 14.63 -19.63
N ASN A 47 -2.60 13.53 -19.08
CA ASN A 47 -3.98 13.10 -19.34
C ASN A 47 -4.75 12.71 -18.08
N GLY A 48 -4.11 12.74 -16.90
CA GLY A 48 -4.74 12.41 -15.62
C GLY A 48 -5.09 10.94 -15.42
N SER A 49 -4.57 10.04 -16.29
CA SER A 49 -4.82 8.60 -16.16
C SER A 49 -3.96 7.98 -15.06
N TYR A 50 -4.51 6.99 -14.38
CA TYR A 50 -3.82 6.24 -13.33
C TYR A 50 -3.43 4.86 -13.83
N SER A 51 -2.28 4.37 -13.38
CA SER A 51 -1.84 3.00 -13.69
C SER A 51 -1.05 2.38 -12.53
N SER A 52 -0.95 1.05 -12.54
CA SER A 52 -0.19 0.28 -11.57
C SER A 52 0.98 -0.38 -12.29
N ILE A 53 2.11 0.32 -12.35
CA ILE A 53 3.31 -0.08 -13.13
C ILE A 53 4.54 -0.33 -12.26
N ASP A 54 4.54 0.21 -11.05
CA ASP A 54 5.49 -0.15 -9.99
C ASP A 54 5.07 -1.44 -9.28
N ILE A 55 5.91 -2.48 -9.35
CA ILE A 55 5.59 -3.82 -8.86
C ILE A 55 6.52 -4.20 -7.72
N THR A 56 5.96 -4.80 -6.68
CA THR A 56 6.69 -5.35 -5.53
C THR A 56 6.53 -6.87 -5.49
N ILE A 57 7.61 -7.58 -5.78
CA ILE A 57 7.69 -9.05 -5.80
C ILE A 57 8.53 -9.51 -4.60
N CYS A 58 8.15 -10.60 -3.96
CA CYS A 58 8.88 -11.20 -2.84
C CYS A 58 8.85 -12.73 -2.84
N ASP A 59 9.72 -13.30 -2.03
CA ASP A 59 9.63 -14.71 -1.64
C ASP A 59 8.39 -14.94 -0.75
N PRO A 60 7.68 -16.08 -0.85
CA PRO A 60 6.52 -16.38 -0.02
C PRO A 60 6.78 -16.30 1.49
N SER A 61 8.00 -16.62 1.94
CA SER A 61 8.37 -16.55 3.36
C SER A 61 8.31 -15.14 3.95
N LEU A 62 8.38 -14.11 3.10
CA LEU A 62 8.35 -12.70 3.52
C LEU A 62 6.94 -12.11 3.48
N LEU A 63 5.96 -12.78 2.87
CA LEU A 63 4.66 -12.18 2.57
C LEU A 63 3.91 -11.71 3.84
N LEU A 64 4.06 -12.43 4.96
CA LEU A 64 3.38 -12.13 6.22
C LEU A 64 4.13 -11.13 7.11
N ASP A 65 5.44 -10.96 6.89
CA ASP A 65 6.29 -10.10 7.71
C ASP A 65 6.11 -8.61 7.38
N TYR A 66 5.62 -8.33 6.18
CA TYR A 66 5.48 -6.99 5.66
C TYR A 66 4.02 -6.68 5.33
N SER A 67 3.67 -5.43 5.51
CA SER A 67 2.48 -4.84 4.91
C SER A 67 2.89 -4.06 3.66
N TRP A 68 1.96 -3.86 2.75
CA TRP A 68 2.17 -3.09 1.53
C TRP A 68 1.10 -2.01 1.43
N ARG A 69 1.48 -0.80 1.03
CA ARG A 69 0.53 0.26 0.69
C ARG A 69 1.17 1.30 -0.22
N VAL A 70 0.33 1.96 -0.99
CA VAL A 70 0.70 3.18 -1.72
C VAL A 70 0.58 4.39 -0.79
N HIS A 71 1.44 5.39 -0.98
CA HIS A 71 1.34 6.66 -0.27
C HIS A 71 0.26 7.57 -0.87
N ASP A 72 -0.46 8.30 -0.04
CA ASP A 72 -1.60 9.14 -0.48
C ASP A 72 -1.19 10.44 -1.20
N ASP A 73 0.11 10.76 -1.25
CA ASP A 73 0.67 11.95 -1.89
C ASP A 73 1.79 11.54 -2.85
N LEU A 74 1.78 12.12 -4.05
CA LEU A 74 2.83 11.95 -5.07
C LEU A 74 4.20 12.44 -4.62
N CYS A 75 4.25 13.27 -3.58
CA CYS A 75 5.48 13.83 -3.03
C CYS A 75 6.30 14.60 -4.08
N GLY A 76 5.63 15.19 -5.08
CA GLY A 76 6.25 15.95 -6.17
C GLY A 76 6.72 15.13 -7.37
N SER A 77 6.38 13.83 -7.42
CA SER A 77 6.70 12.91 -8.53
C SER A 77 5.47 12.60 -9.39
N ASP A 78 5.73 11.87 -10.48
CA ASP A 78 4.88 10.98 -11.25
C ASP A 78 4.12 9.86 -10.55
N HIS A 79 4.92 9.29 -9.66
CA HIS A 79 4.79 7.96 -9.10
C HIS A 79 4.51 8.11 -7.63
N PHE A 80 3.48 7.42 -7.16
CA PHE A 80 3.16 7.34 -5.75
C PHE A 80 4.22 6.48 -5.05
N PRO A 81 4.86 7.00 -3.99
CA PRO A 81 5.79 6.21 -3.20
C PRO A 81 5.11 4.95 -2.63
N ILE A 82 5.74 3.80 -2.81
CA ILE A 82 5.29 2.55 -2.18
C ILE A 82 5.94 2.40 -0.81
N ARG A 83 5.15 2.02 0.20
CA ARG A 83 5.62 1.75 1.56
C ARG A 83 5.42 0.28 1.88
N VAL A 84 6.48 -0.35 2.40
CA VAL A 84 6.49 -1.76 2.78
C VAL A 84 6.88 -1.92 4.25
N PRO A 85 6.05 -1.47 5.22
CA PRO A 85 6.44 -1.52 6.62
C PRO A 85 6.46 -2.97 7.13
N ARG A 86 7.51 -3.31 7.88
CA ARG A 86 7.71 -4.61 8.51
C ARG A 86 7.24 -4.59 9.96
N TRP A 87 6.64 -5.67 10.43
CA TRP A 87 6.34 -5.85 11.85
C TRP A 87 7.62 -5.97 12.69
N LYS A 88 7.66 -5.31 13.85
CA LYS A 88 8.73 -5.46 14.85
C LYS A 88 8.28 -6.41 15.94
N LEU A 89 8.28 -7.71 15.62
CA LEU A 89 7.83 -8.77 16.53
C LEU A 89 8.64 -8.81 17.84
N ASP A 90 9.89 -8.35 17.83
CA ASP A 90 10.73 -8.21 19.02
C ASP A 90 10.28 -7.09 19.98
N LYS A 91 9.40 -6.20 19.51
CA LYS A 91 8.82 -5.08 20.28
C LYS A 91 7.32 -5.24 20.51
N ALA A 92 6.76 -6.40 20.21
CA ALA A 92 5.35 -6.68 20.41
C ALA A 92 4.99 -6.77 21.90
N ASP A 93 3.83 -6.20 22.27
CA ASP A 93 3.19 -6.50 23.55
C ASP A 93 2.37 -7.79 23.42
N TRP A 94 3.04 -8.92 23.58
CA TRP A 94 2.43 -10.24 23.44
C TRP A 94 1.34 -10.52 24.48
N SER A 95 1.48 -9.98 25.68
CA SER A 95 0.47 -10.14 26.74
C SER A 95 -0.81 -9.39 26.39
N LEU A 96 -0.71 -8.16 25.88
CA LEU A 96 -1.87 -7.43 25.40
C LEU A 96 -2.48 -8.08 24.15
N PHE A 97 -1.64 -8.51 23.19
CA PHE A 97 -2.10 -9.20 21.99
C PHE A 97 -2.92 -10.45 22.33
N GLU A 98 -2.41 -11.31 23.21
CA GLU A 98 -3.12 -12.52 23.64
C GLU A 98 -4.45 -12.20 24.30
N ASN A 99 -4.47 -11.22 25.21
CA ASN A 99 -5.70 -10.80 25.89
C ASN A 99 -6.75 -10.30 24.88
N LEU A 100 -6.34 -9.45 23.94
CA LEU A 100 -7.24 -8.93 22.90
C LEU A 100 -7.76 -10.04 22.00
N CYS A 101 -6.92 -10.99 21.59
CA CYS A 101 -7.37 -12.16 20.83
C CYS A 101 -8.44 -12.95 21.59
N ARG A 102 -8.24 -13.21 22.89
CA ARG A 102 -9.23 -13.94 23.71
C ARG A 102 -10.55 -13.20 23.84
N THR A 103 -10.53 -11.87 23.88
CA THR A 103 -11.74 -11.05 24.05
C THR A 103 -12.46 -10.78 22.72
N GLU A 104 -11.73 -10.56 21.63
CA GLU A 104 -12.27 -10.08 20.35
C GLU A 104 -12.41 -11.17 19.28
N LEU A 105 -11.73 -12.32 19.40
CA LEU A 105 -11.86 -13.46 18.47
C LEU A 105 -12.72 -14.59 19.07
N GLN A 106 -13.95 -14.25 19.44
CA GLN A 106 -14.89 -15.23 20.01
C GLN A 106 -15.65 -15.97 18.90
N SER A 107 -15.78 -17.30 19.00
CA SER A 107 -16.43 -18.13 17.97
C SER A 107 -17.81 -17.62 17.53
N LYS A 108 -18.61 -17.14 18.48
CA LYS A 108 -19.95 -16.57 18.24
C LYS A 108 -19.96 -15.37 17.28
N MET A 109 -18.83 -14.67 17.11
CA MET A 109 -18.71 -13.53 16.20
C MET A 109 -18.67 -13.96 14.73
N PHE A 110 -18.38 -15.23 14.48
CA PHE A 110 -18.16 -15.77 13.13
C PHE A 110 -19.35 -16.62 12.63
N GLU A 111 -20.31 -16.94 13.50
CA GLU A 111 -21.43 -17.84 13.17
C GLU A 111 -22.44 -17.22 12.19
N THR A 112 -22.57 -15.90 12.17
CA THR A 112 -23.63 -15.18 11.42
C THR A 112 -23.11 -14.25 10.33
N VAL A 113 -21.79 -14.16 10.15
CA VAL A 113 -21.16 -13.27 9.17
C VAL A 113 -21.02 -13.95 7.81
N GLN A 114 -21.18 -13.16 6.75
CA GLN A 114 -21.13 -13.63 5.35
C GLN A 114 -19.77 -14.20 4.97
N ASP A 115 -18.67 -13.58 5.45
CA ASP A 115 -17.31 -14.07 5.25
C ASP A 115 -16.57 -14.13 6.61
N PRO A 116 -16.63 -15.29 7.27
CA PRO A 116 -15.96 -15.52 8.55
C PRO A 116 -14.44 -15.33 8.48
N ILE A 117 -13.81 -15.72 7.36
CA ILE A 117 -12.35 -15.70 7.22
C ILE A 117 -11.87 -14.26 7.05
N LEU A 118 -12.51 -13.48 6.17
CA LEU A 118 -12.19 -12.07 6.01
C LEU A 118 -12.39 -11.30 7.31
N THR A 119 -13.49 -11.57 8.01
CA THR A 119 -13.78 -10.95 9.31
C THR A 119 -12.70 -11.30 10.34
N PHE A 120 -12.33 -12.57 10.46
CA PHE A 120 -11.27 -13.04 11.34
C PHE A 120 -9.93 -12.33 11.05
N ASN A 121 -9.52 -12.29 9.78
CA ASN A 121 -8.27 -11.66 9.36
C ASN A 121 -8.27 -10.15 9.65
N THR A 122 -9.41 -9.49 9.44
CA THR A 122 -9.57 -8.05 9.71
C THR A 122 -9.41 -7.75 11.21
N VAL A 123 -10.08 -8.53 12.07
CA VAL A 123 -9.97 -8.37 13.53
C VAL A 123 -8.56 -8.69 14.00
N LEU A 124 -7.97 -9.81 13.55
CA LEU A 124 -6.60 -10.19 13.91
C LEU A 124 -5.58 -9.12 13.51
N THR A 125 -5.71 -8.57 12.30
CA THR A 125 -4.82 -7.50 11.81
C THR A 125 -4.99 -6.22 12.63
N SER A 126 -6.22 -5.85 12.99
CA SER A 126 -6.50 -4.71 13.87
C SER A 126 -5.87 -4.86 15.26
N ILE A 127 -5.94 -6.06 15.85
CA ILE A 127 -5.28 -6.38 17.12
C ILE A 127 -3.75 -6.25 16.97
N ALA A 128 -3.19 -6.81 15.89
CA ALA A 128 -1.76 -6.70 15.61
C ALA A 128 -1.33 -5.23 15.47
N ASP A 129 -2.07 -4.39 14.74
CA ASP A 129 -1.77 -2.96 14.58
C ASP A 129 -1.77 -2.19 15.91
N ARG A 130 -2.57 -2.63 16.89
CA ARG A 130 -2.66 -2.01 18.22
C ARG A 130 -1.55 -2.44 19.19
N THR A 131 -0.88 -3.57 18.93
CA THR A 131 -0.01 -4.24 19.90
C THR A 131 1.40 -4.51 19.40
N ILE A 132 1.59 -4.53 18.07
CA ILE A 132 2.85 -4.82 17.41
C ILE A 132 3.25 -3.59 16.59
N PRO A 133 4.33 -2.88 16.97
CA PRO A 133 4.75 -1.73 16.19
C PRO A 133 5.35 -2.17 14.84
N LYS A 134 5.15 -1.34 13.81
CA LYS A 134 5.79 -1.50 12.49
C LYS A 134 7.04 -0.62 12.35
N THR A 135 7.91 -0.92 11.38
CA THR A 135 9.02 -0.04 11.00
C THR A 135 8.51 1.31 10.50
N SER A 136 9.07 2.40 11.03
CA SER A 136 8.81 3.75 10.53
C SER A 136 9.43 3.91 9.15
N ALA A 137 8.64 4.40 8.19
CA ALA A 137 9.14 4.88 6.90
C ALA A 137 9.64 6.35 6.99
N ASN A 138 9.49 7.00 8.14
CA ASN A 138 9.92 8.38 8.36
C ASN A 138 11.30 8.38 9.02
N PRO A 139 12.38 8.66 8.27
CA PRO A 139 13.68 8.90 8.88
C PRO A 139 13.62 10.14 9.76
N LYS A 140 14.46 10.21 10.81
CA LYS A 140 14.68 11.47 11.53
C LYS A 140 15.24 12.46 10.51
N HIS A 141 14.51 13.54 10.23
CA HIS A 141 14.97 14.55 9.29
C HIS A 141 16.09 15.37 9.94
N PRO A 142 17.34 15.31 9.45
CA PRO A 142 18.34 16.30 9.84
C PRO A 142 17.86 17.68 9.38
N SER A 143 18.14 18.72 10.17
CA SER A 143 17.89 20.10 9.74
C SER A 143 18.65 20.33 8.42
N LYS A 144 17.88 20.62 7.35
CA LYS A 144 18.45 20.91 6.04
C LYS A 144 18.47 22.43 5.88
N PRO A 145 19.63 23.08 5.72
CA PRO A 145 19.72 24.54 5.62
C PRO A 145 18.97 25.16 4.44
N TRP A 146 18.67 24.35 3.43
CA TRP A 146 17.95 24.75 2.21
C TRP A 146 16.45 24.47 2.25
N PHE A 147 15.93 23.91 3.35
CA PHE A 147 14.51 23.56 3.50
C PHE A 147 13.90 24.52 4.51
N ASP A 148 13.36 25.62 3.98
CA ASP A 148 12.85 26.76 4.72
C ASP A 148 11.32 26.85 4.63
N ASP A 149 10.73 27.88 5.26
CA ASP A 149 9.29 28.10 5.26
C ASP A 149 8.70 28.25 3.84
N ALA A 150 9.51 28.71 2.87
CA ALA A 150 9.10 28.80 1.48
C ALA A 150 8.93 27.42 0.84
N CYS A 151 9.80 26.46 1.18
CA CYS A 151 9.65 25.06 0.79
C CYS A 151 8.37 24.44 1.38
N ASP A 152 8.08 24.70 2.65
CA ASP A 152 6.86 24.21 3.29
C ASP A 152 5.59 24.77 2.64
N GLN A 153 5.59 26.08 2.35
CA GLN A 153 4.48 26.74 1.65
C GLN A 153 4.28 26.14 0.24
N ALA A 154 5.36 25.95 -0.53
CA ALA A 154 5.30 25.36 -1.86
C ALA A 154 4.74 23.92 -1.85
N ILE A 155 5.09 23.12 -0.84
CA ILE A 155 4.52 21.78 -0.64
C ILE A 155 3.03 21.87 -0.32
N GLY A 156 2.62 22.83 0.53
CA GLY A 156 1.22 23.09 0.85
C GLY A 156 0.39 23.44 -0.38
N ASP A 157 0.90 24.37 -1.21
CA ASP A 157 0.23 24.83 -2.43
C ASP A 157 0.14 23.71 -3.49
N ARG A 158 1.19 22.90 -3.62
CA ARG A 158 1.16 21.69 -4.46
C ARG A 158 0.05 20.73 -4.02
N LYS A 159 0.02 20.36 -2.74
CA LYS A 159 -1.00 19.43 -2.18
C LYS A 159 -2.42 19.96 -2.36
N LYS A 160 -2.63 21.27 -2.20
CA LYS A 160 -3.93 21.90 -2.43
C LYS A 160 -4.34 21.81 -3.90
N SER A 161 -3.42 22.04 -4.81
CA SER A 161 -3.64 21.97 -6.26
C SER A 161 -3.94 20.54 -6.72
N GLU A 162 -3.20 19.56 -6.18
CA GLU A 162 -3.40 18.13 -6.45
C GLU A 162 -4.78 17.64 -6.00
N ARG A 163 -5.22 18.00 -4.78
CA ARG A 163 -6.58 17.69 -4.30
C ARG A 163 -7.67 18.25 -5.22
N ARG A 164 -7.47 19.48 -5.72
CA ARG A 164 -8.40 20.12 -6.66
C ARG A 164 -8.43 19.38 -8.00
N PHE A 165 -7.28 18.95 -8.51
CA PHE A 165 -7.18 18.16 -9.73
C PHE A 165 -7.92 16.81 -9.59
N GLN A 166 -7.70 16.12 -8.48
CA GLN A 166 -8.36 14.83 -8.19
C GLN A 166 -9.89 14.98 -8.08
N SER A 167 -10.40 16.03 -7.43
CA SER A 167 -11.85 16.26 -7.33
C SER A 167 -12.47 16.49 -8.71
N THR A 168 -11.86 17.31 -9.57
CA THR A 168 -12.39 17.60 -10.91
C THR A 168 -12.33 16.41 -11.88
N THR A 169 -11.40 15.47 -11.66
CA THR A 169 -11.23 14.30 -12.55
C THR A 169 -12.21 13.18 -12.22
N ASN A 170 -12.71 13.12 -10.97
CA ASN A 170 -13.71 12.13 -10.55
C ASN A 170 -15.14 12.51 -10.95
N ASP A 171 -15.45 13.80 -11.10
CA ASP A 171 -16.78 14.28 -11.53
C ASP A 171 -17.11 13.96 -13.01
N GLY A 172 -16.12 13.57 -13.82
CA GLY A 172 -16.29 13.21 -15.23
C GLY A 172 -16.53 11.71 -15.51
N LYS A 173 -16.75 10.87 -14.48
CA LYS A 173 -16.95 9.41 -14.61
C LYS A 173 -18.36 8.93 -14.25
N LEU A 174 -19.34 9.82 -14.21
CA LEU A 174 -20.77 9.51 -14.06
C LEU A 174 -21.51 9.71 -15.40
N GLU A 175 -21.10 9.02 -16.45
CA GLU A 175 -21.91 8.77 -17.65
C GLU A 175 -21.66 7.37 -18.21
#